data_AF-A0A537S2J8-F1
#
_entry.id   AF-A0A537S2J8-F1
#
_cell.length_a   1.000
_cell.length_b   1.000
_cell.length_c   1.000
_cell.angle_alpha   90.00
_cell.angle_beta   90.00
_cell.angle_gamma   90.00
#
_symmetry.space_group_name_H-M   'P 1'
#
loop_
_entity.id
_entity.type
_entity.pdbx_description
1 polymer ?
#
loop_
_entity_poly.entity_id
_entity_poly.type
_entity_poly.pdbx_seq_one_letter_code
_entity_poly.pdbx_strand_id
1 'polypeptide(L)'
;MTIRRTWLALGRHAVCLAIAGAFLVSATVLDRPAQAQAQSSEPPSLESIKSSLDEIEAGVDSEDVTPETLARFRQTLNTATETLRAQVDELEPRVRELEERVKQLGPTPAKDAPPESADIASQREELTKQFGELDGELKQAKVLSLRADQLSERVSQKRHSLYARELFARTPSVLDPFFWMDTLRAFPIELRAERAVFNTWIGERGDRLQWSAAVLITLGIIAVAIALSRWWFPRLLAHPMETRSAKAWAALWVFVWFTGRTPLATAAALLTFEAFGLLTARVEQIAEGLLAGVAAASFGYGVARGLFAPWEPQRRLVQEDDATALCYHNHLVWSARALAVLIVSQVAHKTLFAPLIVTVATNALFAAVTAAFLAHLVVRLRQIRTQRGDALVVAAWVHPLGLLLAVLIALALVVGYAGLAAFVALRVIVA
;
A
#
# COMPACT_ATOMS: atom_id res chain seq x y z
N MET A 1 5.21 -14.99 -44.86
CA MET A 1 4.52 -14.06 -43.92
C MET A 1 3.98 -14.72 -42.65
N THR A 2 3.84 -16.05 -42.60
CA THR A 2 3.25 -16.81 -41.47
C THR A 2 4.16 -16.96 -40.25
N ILE A 3 5.48 -17.17 -40.45
CA ILE A 3 6.46 -17.35 -39.35
C ILE A 3 6.61 -16.07 -38.50
N ARG A 4 6.62 -14.87 -39.10
CA ARG A 4 6.75 -13.61 -38.35
C ARG A 4 5.54 -13.32 -37.45
N ARG A 5 4.35 -13.81 -37.83
CA ARG A 5 3.11 -13.67 -37.04
C ARG A 5 3.08 -14.64 -35.86
N THR A 6 3.58 -15.87 -36.02
CA THR A 6 3.62 -16.85 -34.93
C THR A 6 4.62 -16.45 -33.85
N TRP A 7 5.79 -15.93 -34.22
CA TRP A 7 6.78 -15.41 -33.24
C TRP A 7 6.29 -14.18 -32.47
N LEU A 8 5.52 -13.28 -33.10
CA LEU A 8 4.89 -12.14 -32.42
C LEU A 8 3.74 -12.57 -31.50
N ALA A 9 2.97 -13.59 -31.88
CA ALA A 9 1.95 -14.18 -31.03
C ALA A 9 2.58 -14.89 -29.82
N LEU A 10 3.62 -15.72 -30.03
CA LEU A 10 4.40 -16.35 -28.97
C LEU A 10 5.08 -15.33 -28.05
N GLY A 11 5.62 -14.24 -28.59
CA GLY A 11 6.16 -13.14 -27.80
C GLY A 11 5.10 -12.43 -26.97
N ARG A 12 3.90 -12.20 -27.52
CA ARG A 12 2.76 -11.63 -26.79
C ARG A 12 2.24 -12.59 -25.72
N HIS A 13 2.19 -13.89 -25.98
CA HIS A 13 1.79 -14.90 -24.98
C HIS A 13 2.85 -15.10 -23.90
N ALA A 14 4.13 -15.09 -24.24
CA ALA A 14 5.24 -15.15 -23.27
C ALA A 14 5.30 -13.87 -22.41
N VAL A 15 5.03 -12.70 -23.00
CA VAL A 15 4.91 -11.43 -22.26
C VAL A 15 3.62 -11.40 -21.43
N CYS A 16 2.49 -11.91 -21.94
CA CYS A 16 1.27 -12.08 -21.15
C CYS A 16 1.44 -13.11 -20.03
N LEU A 17 2.26 -14.15 -20.19
CA LEU A 17 2.58 -15.14 -19.14
C LEU A 17 3.61 -14.60 -18.15
N ALA A 18 4.56 -13.79 -18.60
CA ALA A 18 5.49 -13.07 -17.73
C ALA A 18 4.80 -11.93 -16.98
N ILE A 19 3.74 -11.33 -17.55
CA ILE A 19 2.91 -10.31 -16.90
C ILE A 19 1.82 -10.94 -16.06
N ALA A 20 1.21 -12.05 -16.44
CA ALA A 20 0.38 -12.84 -15.54
C ALA A 20 1.23 -13.36 -14.39
N GLY A 21 2.48 -13.75 -14.67
CA GLY A 21 3.50 -14.04 -13.66
C GLY A 21 3.88 -12.82 -12.83
N ALA A 22 4.01 -11.62 -13.40
CA ALA A 22 4.34 -10.40 -12.65
C ALA A 22 3.14 -9.78 -11.92
N PHE A 23 1.92 -9.99 -12.39
CA PHE A 23 0.67 -9.66 -11.70
C PHE A 23 0.34 -10.69 -10.63
N LEU A 24 0.65 -11.97 -10.85
CA LEU A 24 0.63 -12.99 -9.80
C LEU A 24 1.74 -12.72 -8.78
N VAL A 25 2.93 -12.29 -9.20
CA VAL A 25 4.03 -11.93 -8.28
C VAL A 25 3.74 -10.62 -7.54
N SER A 26 3.10 -9.63 -8.18
CA SER A 26 2.67 -8.40 -7.49
C SER A 26 1.43 -8.62 -6.62
N ALA A 27 0.53 -9.52 -7.03
CA ALA A 27 -0.54 -10.01 -6.18
C ALA A 27 0.07 -10.75 -4.98
N THR A 28 1.09 -11.60 -5.13
CA THR A 28 1.78 -12.27 -4.01
C THR A 28 2.73 -11.38 -3.21
N VAL A 29 2.99 -10.13 -3.63
CA VAL A 29 3.77 -9.14 -2.85
C VAL A 29 2.85 -8.23 -2.04
N LEU A 30 1.60 -8.00 -2.48
CA LEU A 30 0.52 -7.45 -1.63
C LEU A 30 -0.20 -8.54 -0.82
N ASP A 31 -0.11 -9.77 -1.28
CA ASP A 31 -0.54 -11.02 -0.66
C ASP A 31 0.74 -11.82 -0.35
N ARG A 32 1.71 -11.17 0.30
CA ARG A 32 2.76 -11.88 1.01
C ARG A 32 1.97 -12.70 2.02
N PRO A 33 1.83 -14.05 1.92
CA PRO A 33 1.49 -14.76 3.12
C PRO A 33 2.57 -14.33 4.10
N ALA A 34 2.17 -13.76 5.23
CA ALA A 34 3.02 -13.75 6.41
C ALA A 34 3.71 -15.11 6.38
N GLN A 35 5.04 -15.11 6.39
CA GLN A 35 5.83 -16.32 6.32
C GLN A 35 5.34 -17.18 7.47
N ALA A 36 4.35 -18.03 7.16
CA ALA A 36 3.83 -19.00 8.05
C ALA A 36 5.00 -19.95 8.10
N GLN A 37 5.81 -19.79 9.13
CA GLN A 37 6.31 -20.98 9.80
C GLN A 37 5.17 -21.98 9.71
N ALA A 38 5.38 -23.03 8.92
CA ALA A 38 4.56 -24.22 8.96
C ALA A 38 4.79 -24.87 10.33
N GLN A 39 4.45 -24.15 11.40
CA GLN A 39 3.84 -24.72 12.56
C GLN A 39 2.52 -25.23 12.03
N SER A 40 2.38 -26.54 12.01
CA SER A 40 1.10 -27.24 12.05
C SER A 40 0.15 -26.46 12.95
N SER A 41 -0.66 -25.58 12.35
CA SER A 41 -1.52 -24.66 13.06
C SER A 41 -2.89 -25.28 13.05
N GLU A 42 -3.16 -26.05 14.09
CA GLU A 42 -4.51 -26.20 14.61
C GLU A 42 -5.15 -24.79 14.66
N PRO A 43 -6.42 -24.61 14.26
CA PRO A 43 -7.08 -23.30 14.30
C PRO A 43 -6.88 -22.69 15.69
N PRO A 44 -6.57 -21.38 15.79
CA PRO A 44 -6.23 -20.77 17.07
C PRO A 44 -7.38 -21.01 18.06
N SER A 45 -7.05 -21.60 19.20
CA SER A 45 -8.04 -21.93 20.21
C SER A 45 -8.73 -20.66 20.73
N LEU A 46 -9.96 -20.78 21.22
CA LEU A 46 -10.71 -19.66 21.80
C LEU A 46 -9.91 -18.92 22.90
N GLU A 47 -9.09 -19.64 23.66
CA GLU A 47 -8.23 -19.03 24.69
C GLU A 47 -7.09 -18.19 24.09
N SER A 48 -6.48 -18.64 22.98
CA SER A 48 -5.47 -17.85 22.28
C SER A 48 -6.05 -16.57 21.66
N ILE A 49 -7.27 -16.66 21.10
CA ILE A 49 -8.00 -15.52 20.57
C ILE A 49 -8.32 -14.54 21.70
N LYS A 50 -8.84 -15.04 22.82
CA LYS A 50 -9.13 -14.24 24.01
C LYS A 50 -7.89 -13.50 24.52
N SER A 51 -6.77 -14.20 24.69
CA SER A 51 -5.49 -13.59 25.09
C SER A 51 -5.04 -12.49 24.11
N SER A 52 -5.24 -12.71 22.82
CA SER A 52 -4.92 -11.71 21.79
C SER A 52 -5.82 -10.48 21.91
N LEU A 53 -7.13 -10.66 22.17
CA LEU A 53 -8.06 -9.54 22.41
C LEU A 53 -7.71 -8.77 23.69
N ASP A 54 -7.28 -9.46 24.74
CA ASP A 54 -6.83 -8.84 26.00
C ASP A 54 -5.59 -7.96 25.78
N GLU A 55 -4.60 -8.44 25.00
CA GLU A 55 -3.41 -7.67 24.64
C GLU A 55 -3.76 -6.42 23.81
N ILE A 56 -4.67 -6.56 22.83
CA ILE A 56 -5.11 -5.45 21.98
C ILE A 56 -5.86 -4.40 22.80
N GLU A 57 -6.71 -4.82 23.73
CA GLU A 57 -7.42 -3.92 24.63
C GLU A 57 -6.46 -3.12 25.51
N ALA A 58 -5.47 -3.78 26.13
CA ALA A 58 -4.45 -3.09 26.92
C ALA A 58 -3.61 -2.14 26.06
N GLY A 59 -3.31 -2.53 24.82
CA GLY A 59 -2.47 -1.74 23.91
C GLY A 59 -3.17 -0.53 23.28
N VAL A 60 -4.48 -0.61 22.98
CA VAL A 60 -5.20 0.48 22.30
C VAL A 60 -5.40 1.70 23.22
N ASP A 61 -5.50 1.46 24.52
CA ASP A 61 -5.68 2.50 25.53
C ASP A 61 -4.36 3.19 25.93
N SER A 62 -3.22 2.61 25.56
CA SER A 62 -1.91 3.23 25.78
C SER A 62 -1.79 4.61 25.11
N GLU A 63 -1.17 5.56 25.82
CA GLU A 63 -0.90 6.90 25.28
C GLU A 63 0.20 6.88 24.21
N ASP A 64 1.13 5.92 24.30
CA ASP A 64 2.29 5.78 23.41
C ASP A 64 2.04 4.83 22.23
N VAL A 65 0.78 4.50 21.96
CA VAL A 65 0.44 3.55 20.88
C VAL A 65 0.80 4.14 19.51
N THR A 66 1.56 3.39 18.72
CA THR A 66 2.03 3.82 17.40
C THR A 66 1.06 3.41 16.28
N PRO A 67 1.04 4.14 15.14
CA PRO A 67 0.24 3.76 13.98
C PRO A 67 0.52 2.33 13.48
N GLU A 68 1.76 1.86 13.59
CA GLU A 68 2.18 0.53 13.20
C GLU A 68 1.59 -0.55 14.11
N THR A 69 1.61 -0.31 15.43
CA THR A 69 0.98 -1.21 16.40
C THR A 69 -0.53 -1.28 16.18
N LEU A 70 -1.19 -0.15 15.91
CA LEU A 70 -2.63 -0.14 15.57
C LEU A 70 -2.94 -0.86 14.25
N ALA A 71 -2.03 -0.81 13.27
CA ALA A 71 -2.17 -1.59 12.03
C ALA A 71 -2.06 -3.10 12.30
N ARG A 72 -1.11 -3.51 13.15
CA ARG A 72 -0.96 -4.90 13.60
C ARG A 72 -2.20 -5.37 14.36
N PHE A 73 -2.70 -4.59 15.31
CA PHE A 73 -3.93 -4.89 16.05
C PHE A 73 -5.13 -5.11 15.11
N ARG A 74 -5.28 -4.28 14.08
CA ARG A 74 -6.33 -4.47 13.08
C ARG A 74 -6.17 -5.79 12.32
N GLN A 75 -4.95 -6.15 11.94
CA GLN A 75 -4.70 -7.43 11.28
C GLN A 75 -5.07 -8.60 12.19
N THR A 76 -4.62 -8.58 13.46
CA THR A 76 -4.96 -9.61 14.45
C THR A 76 -6.47 -9.69 14.69
N LEU A 77 -7.15 -8.55 14.81
CA LEU A 77 -8.62 -8.50 14.95
C LEU A 77 -9.34 -9.09 13.74
N ASN A 78 -8.90 -8.77 12.52
CA ASN A 78 -9.50 -9.33 11.31
C ASN A 78 -9.40 -10.87 11.29
N THR A 79 -8.20 -11.41 11.57
CA THR A 79 -7.99 -12.86 11.64
C THR A 79 -8.81 -13.51 12.76
N ALA A 80 -8.87 -12.88 13.94
CA ALA A 80 -9.70 -13.35 15.04
C ALA A 80 -11.19 -13.36 14.69
N THR A 81 -11.72 -12.29 14.10
CA THR A 81 -13.12 -12.20 13.67
C THR A 81 -13.45 -13.23 12.60
N GLU A 82 -12.58 -13.46 11.62
CA GLU A 82 -12.75 -14.50 10.60
C GLU A 82 -12.79 -15.90 11.22
N THR A 83 -11.88 -16.19 12.15
CA THR A 83 -11.83 -17.49 12.84
C THR A 83 -13.05 -17.73 13.72
N LEU A 84 -13.46 -16.72 14.49
CA LEU A 84 -14.65 -16.80 15.37
C LEU A 84 -15.93 -16.99 14.56
N ARG A 85 -16.06 -16.32 13.40
CA ARG A 85 -17.20 -16.52 12.49
C ARG A 85 -17.25 -17.95 11.96
N ALA A 86 -16.11 -18.48 11.49
CA ALA A 86 -16.03 -19.86 11.02
C ALA A 86 -16.43 -20.88 12.12
N GLN A 87 -15.98 -20.67 13.36
CA GLN A 87 -16.36 -21.52 14.49
C GLN A 87 -17.85 -21.41 14.84
N VAL A 88 -18.41 -20.20 14.83
CA VAL A 88 -19.85 -20.02 15.06
C VAL A 88 -20.66 -20.74 13.98
N ASP A 89 -20.27 -20.60 12.70
CA ASP A 89 -20.94 -21.25 11.57
C ASP A 89 -20.84 -22.79 11.62
N GLU A 90 -19.77 -23.34 12.21
CA GLU A 90 -19.61 -24.78 12.42
C GLU A 90 -20.39 -25.31 13.63
N LEU A 91 -20.33 -24.60 14.76
CA LEU A 91 -20.91 -25.05 16.04
C LEU A 91 -22.43 -24.87 16.08
N GLU A 92 -22.96 -23.80 15.48
CA GLU A 92 -24.38 -23.48 15.52
C GLU A 92 -25.32 -24.60 15.01
N PRO A 93 -25.07 -25.26 13.86
CA PRO A 93 -25.91 -26.39 13.43
C PRO A 93 -25.77 -27.61 14.36
N ARG A 94 -24.57 -27.89 14.90
CA ARG A 94 -24.34 -29.03 15.81
C ARG A 94 -25.04 -28.86 17.15
N VAL A 95 -24.96 -27.66 17.73
CA VAL A 95 -25.66 -27.31 18.96
C VAL A 95 -27.17 -27.43 18.76
N ARG A 96 -27.70 -26.96 17.62
CA ARG A 96 -29.13 -27.09 17.28
C ARG A 96 -29.58 -28.55 17.19
N GLU A 97 -28.79 -29.39 16.53
CA GLU A 97 -29.08 -30.83 16.42
C GLU A 97 -29.08 -31.52 17.80
N LEU A 98 -28.08 -31.26 18.64
CA LEU A 98 -28.02 -31.83 19.99
C LEU A 98 -29.19 -31.33 20.86
N GLU A 99 -29.55 -30.05 20.77
CA GLU A 99 -30.69 -29.48 21.47
C GLU A 99 -31.99 -30.22 21.09
N GLU A 100 -32.19 -30.50 19.80
CA GLU A 100 -33.35 -31.26 19.31
C GLU A 100 -33.34 -32.71 19.83
N ARG A 101 -32.19 -33.39 19.82
CA ARG A 101 -32.05 -34.77 20.34
C ARG A 101 -32.32 -34.84 21.85
N VAL A 102 -31.81 -33.88 22.62
CA VAL A 102 -32.10 -33.78 24.07
C VAL A 102 -33.58 -33.50 24.31
N LYS A 103 -34.21 -32.63 23.51
CA LYS A 103 -35.66 -32.36 23.58
C LYS A 103 -36.51 -33.61 23.27
N GLN A 104 -36.09 -34.46 22.34
CA GLN A 104 -36.81 -35.69 21.98
C GLN A 104 -36.84 -36.72 23.11
N LEU A 105 -35.83 -36.75 23.98
CA LEU A 105 -35.79 -37.62 25.18
C LEU A 105 -36.72 -37.15 26.31
N GLY A 106 -37.32 -35.96 26.18
CA GLY A 106 -38.21 -35.37 27.18
C GLY A 106 -37.49 -34.93 28.47
N PRO A 107 -38.19 -34.44 29.50
CA PRO A 107 -37.60 -34.16 30.80
C PRO A 107 -37.38 -35.44 31.63
N THR A 108 -36.50 -35.40 32.63
CA THR A 108 -36.33 -36.49 33.60
C THR A 108 -37.67 -36.79 34.29
N PRO A 109 -38.06 -38.07 34.47
CA PRO A 109 -39.29 -38.42 35.17
C PRO A 109 -39.37 -37.76 36.54
N ALA A 110 -40.54 -37.24 36.91
CA ALA A 110 -40.79 -36.74 38.26
C ALA A 110 -40.61 -37.87 39.28
N LYS A 111 -40.27 -37.54 40.54
CA LYS A 111 -40.04 -38.53 41.62
C LYS A 111 -41.19 -39.53 41.83
N ASP A 112 -42.39 -39.19 41.35
CA ASP A 112 -43.62 -39.97 41.50
C ASP A 112 -44.00 -40.77 40.24
N ALA A 113 -43.17 -40.74 39.19
CA ALA A 113 -43.40 -41.44 37.92
C ALA A 113 -42.63 -42.78 37.84
N PRO A 114 -43.04 -43.73 36.96
CA PRO A 114 -42.30 -44.98 36.76
C PRO A 114 -40.83 -44.71 36.40
N PRO A 115 -39.86 -45.45 36.97
CA PRO A 115 -38.45 -45.27 36.67
C PRO A 115 -38.19 -45.41 35.17
N GLU A 116 -37.47 -44.46 34.58
CA GLU A 116 -36.96 -44.63 33.21
C GLU A 116 -35.96 -45.78 33.16
N SER A 117 -35.78 -46.37 31.97
CA SER A 117 -34.74 -47.39 31.80
C SER A 117 -33.35 -46.78 31.99
N ALA A 118 -32.43 -47.54 32.58
CA ALA A 118 -31.06 -47.10 32.82
C ALA A 118 -30.34 -46.66 31.52
N ASP A 119 -30.69 -47.27 30.39
CA ASP A 119 -30.16 -46.92 29.07
C ASP A 119 -30.63 -45.53 28.61
N ILE A 120 -31.88 -45.15 28.87
CA ILE A 120 -32.40 -43.81 28.53
C ILE A 120 -31.81 -42.75 29.46
N ALA A 121 -31.67 -43.05 30.75
CA ALA A 121 -31.03 -42.15 31.72
C ALA A 121 -29.58 -41.84 31.33
N SER A 122 -28.79 -42.86 30.99
CA SER A 122 -27.39 -42.70 30.56
C SER A 122 -27.25 -41.96 29.23
N GLN A 123 -28.10 -42.25 28.24
CA GLN A 123 -28.11 -41.50 26.97
C GLN A 123 -28.49 -40.03 27.17
N ARG A 124 -29.45 -39.74 28.05
CA ARG A 124 -29.83 -38.37 28.42
C ARG A 124 -28.67 -37.62 29.04
N GLU A 125 -27.95 -38.25 29.98
CA GLU A 125 -26.79 -37.64 30.64
C GLU A 125 -25.68 -37.31 29.64
N GLU A 126 -25.32 -38.26 28.77
CA GLU A 126 -24.26 -38.07 27.76
C GLU A 126 -24.61 -36.96 26.75
N LEU A 127 -25.83 -36.95 26.21
CA LEU A 127 -26.26 -35.92 25.26
C LEU A 127 -26.37 -34.54 25.92
N THR A 128 -26.82 -34.47 27.18
CA THR A 128 -26.89 -33.21 27.93
C THR A 128 -25.49 -32.64 28.18
N LYS A 129 -24.52 -33.51 28.48
CA LYS A 129 -23.12 -33.12 28.65
C LYS A 129 -22.52 -32.58 27.35
N GLN A 130 -22.67 -33.31 26.24
CA GLN A 130 -22.19 -32.87 24.93
C GLN A 130 -22.85 -31.56 24.48
N PHE A 131 -24.15 -31.40 24.71
CA PHE A 131 -24.86 -30.15 24.44
C PHE A 131 -24.28 -28.99 25.27
N GLY A 132 -24.08 -29.18 26.56
CA GLY A 132 -23.54 -28.15 27.45
C GLY A 132 -22.13 -27.71 27.07
N GLU A 133 -21.27 -28.64 26.64
CA GLU A 133 -19.92 -28.35 26.15
C GLU A 133 -19.95 -27.50 24.87
N LEU A 134 -20.69 -27.93 23.84
CA LEU A 134 -20.76 -27.19 22.57
C LEU A 134 -21.53 -25.87 22.66
N ASP A 135 -22.60 -25.80 23.46
CA ASP A 135 -23.34 -24.54 23.70
C ASP A 135 -22.47 -23.52 24.46
N GLY A 136 -21.68 -23.99 25.43
CA GLY A 136 -20.68 -23.17 26.12
C GLY A 136 -19.65 -22.59 25.15
N GLU A 137 -19.11 -23.43 24.28
CA GLU A 137 -18.15 -23.03 23.24
C GLU A 137 -18.77 -22.03 22.25
N LEU A 138 -19.98 -22.30 21.76
CA LEU A 138 -20.72 -21.41 20.85
C LEU A 138 -20.97 -20.04 21.48
N LYS A 139 -21.40 -20.00 22.75
CA LYS A 139 -21.62 -18.75 23.48
C LYS A 139 -20.32 -17.99 23.68
N GLN A 140 -19.24 -18.68 24.05
CA GLN A 140 -17.92 -18.07 24.18
C GLN A 140 -17.46 -17.46 22.84
N ALA A 141 -17.59 -18.20 21.73
CA ALA A 141 -17.26 -17.71 20.40
C ALA A 141 -18.09 -16.46 20.02
N LYS A 142 -19.40 -16.46 20.28
CA LYS A 142 -20.28 -15.30 20.04
C LYS A 142 -19.89 -14.07 20.87
N VAL A 143 -19.55 -14.26 22.15
CA VAL A 143 -19.10 -13.17 23.03
C VAL A 143 -17.75 -12.60 22.56
N LEU A 144 -16.79 -13.46 22.22
CA LEU A 144 -15.50 -13.04 21.70
C LEU A 144 -15.63 -12.33 20.34
N SER A 145 -16.58 -12.76 19.50
CA SER A 145 -16.86 -12.13 18.20
C SER A 145 -17.36 -10.70 18.38
N LEU A 146 -18.33 -10.48 19.28
CA LEU A 146 -18.80 -9.14 19.62
C LEU A 146 -17.67 -8.26 20.20
N ARG A 147 -16.82 -8.83 21.06
CA ARG A 147 -15.67 -8.12 21.64
C ARG A 147 -14.66 -7.71 20.57
N ALA A 148 -14.37 -8.59 19.61
CA ALA A 148 -13.49 -8.29 18.49
C ALA A 148 -14.04 -7.15 17.62
N ASP A 149 -15.35 -7.15 17.33
CA ASP A 149 -16.00 -6.06 16.60
C ASP A 149 -15.91 -4.71 17.36
N GLN A 150 -16.16 -4.72 18.67
CA GLN A 150 -16.01 -3.52 19.52
C GLN A 150 -14.56 -3.01 19.56
N LEU A 151 -13.58 -3.90 19.66
CA LEU A 151 -12.16 -3.54 19.62
C LEU A 151 -11.75 -3.00 18.25
N SER A 152 -12.30 -3.55 17.15
CA SER A 152 -12.07 -3.06 15.80
C SER A 152 -12.52 -1.60 15.63
N GLU A 153 -13.71 -1.28 16.15
CA GLU A 153 -14.22 0.09 16.16
C GLU A 153 -13.33 1.01 17.01
N ARG A 154 -12.95 0.59 18.23
CA ARG A 154 -12.03 1.36 19.09
C ARG A 154 -10.68 1.63 18.43
N VAL A 155 -10.08 0.62 17.81
CA VAL A 155 -8.81 0.76 17.06
C VAL A 155 -8.99 1.74 15.88
N SER A 156 -10.11 1.66 15.16
CA SER A 156 -10.45 2.59 14.08
C SER A 156 -10.55 4.04 14.57
N GLN A 157 -11.27 4.27 15.66
CA GLN A 157 -11.43 5.58 16.29
C GLN A 157 -10.08 6.13 16.79
N LYS A 158 -9.27 5.31 17.48
CA LYS A 158 -7.93 5.71 17.94
C LYS A 158 -7.05 6.12 16.76
N ARG A 159 -7.04 5.35 15.67
CA ARG A 159 -6.31 5.70 14.45
C ARG A 159 -6.77 7.03 13.85
N HIS A 160 -8.07 7.27 13.75
CA HIS A 160 -8.60 8.54 13.27
C HIS A 160 -8.20 9.70 14.18
N SER A 161 -8.20 9.51 15.50
CA SER A 161 -7.79 10.53 16.46
C SER A 161 -6.31 10.89 16.37
N LEU A 162 -5.42 9.88 16.28
CA LEU A 162 -3.98 10.10 16.09
C LEU A 162 -3.70 10.77 14.75
N TYR A 163 -4.39 10.33 13.70
CA TYR A 163 -4.27 10.93 12.39
C TYR A 163 -4.71 12.39 12.37
N ALA A 164 -5.86 12.71 12.98
CA ALA A 164 -6.35 14.08 13.09
C ALA A 164 -5.39 14.95 13.93
N ARG A 165 -4.86 14.42 15.03
CA ARG A 165 -3.88 15.11 15.88
C ARG A 165 -2.61 15.44 15.12
N GLU A 166 -2.10 14.50 14.33
CA GLU A 166 -0.91 14.71 13.49
C GLU A 166 -1.19 15.71 12.36
N LEU A 167 -2.34 15.59 11.70
CA LEU A 167 -2.74 16.44 10.58
C LEU A 167 -2.89 17.91 10.99
N PHE A 168 -3.49 18.14 12.16
CA PHE A 168 -3.72 19.48 12.74
C PHE A 168 -2.70 19.84 13.83
N ALA A 169 -1.57 19.13 13.90
CA ALA A 169 -0.48 19.51 14.77
C ALA A 169 0.05 20.89 14.34
N ARG A 170 0.13 21.81 15.29
CA ARG A 170 0.68 23.14 15.02
C ARG A 170 2.19 23.03 14.89
N THR A 171 2.69 23.39 13.72
CA THR A 171 4.10 23.43 13.35
C THR A 171 4.54 24.88 13.19
N PRO A 172 5.85 25.18 13.28
CA PRO A 172 6.36 26.50 12.92
C PRO A 172 5.94 26.87 11.49
N SER A 173 5.73 28.16 11.24
CA SER A 173 5.37 28.64 9.91
C SER A 173 6.52 28.38 8.93
N VAL A 174 6.19 28.01 7.69
CA VAL A 174 7.19 27.84 6.63
C VAL A 174 7.86 29.17 6.25
N LEU A 175 7.24 30.30 6.56
CA LEU A 175 7.83 31.62 6.35
C LEU A 175 8.79 32.05 7.47
N ASP A 176 8.89 31.28 8.55
CA ASP A 176 9.80 31.57 9.65
C ASP A 176 11.25 31.18 9.29
N PRO A 177 12.21 32.14 9.22
CA PRO A 177 13.60 31.81 8.95
C PRO A 177 14.25 30.96 10.04
N PHE A 178 13.80 31.06 11.29
CA PHE A 178 14.37 30.29 12.41
C PHE A 178 14.04 28.81 12.29
N PHE A 179 12.83 28.47 11.83
CA PHE A 179 12.45 27.09 11.51
C PHE A 179 13.47 26.42 10.59
N TRP A 180 13.79 27.07 9.46
CA TRP A 180 14.75 26.54 8.49
C TRP A 180 16.17 26.49 9.04
N MET A 181 16.58 27.47 9.85
CA MET A 181 17.87 27.45 10.52
C MET A 181 18.01 26.25 11.46
N ASP A 182 16.97 25.96 12.24
CA ASP A 182 16.95 24.82 13.16
C ASP A 182 16.89 23.48 12.40
N THR A 183 16.15 23.40 11.29
CA THR A 183 16.20 22.25 10.37
C THR A 183 17.62 22.03 9.85
N LEU A 184 18.29 23.08 9.35
CA LEU A 184 19.65 22.98 8.81
C LEU A 184 20.68 22.58 9.89
N ARG A 185 20.46 22.96 11.16
CA ARG A 185 21.28 22.52 12.29
C ARG A 185 21.02 21.06 12.68
N ALA A 186 19.81 20.58 12.52
CA ALA A 186 19.43 19.19 12.81
C ALA A 186 19.86 18.22 11.69
N PHE A 187 19.88 18.66 10.43
CA PHE A 187 20.15 17.83 9.26
C PHE A 187 21.49 17.05 9.31
N PRO A 188 22.61 17.61 9.80
CA PRO A 188 23.86 16.86 9.96
C PRO A 188 23.80 15.68 10.93
N ILE A 189 22.82 15.64 11.84
CA ILE A 189 22.60 14.48 12.74
C ILE A 189 22.10 13.30 11.92
N GLU A 190 21.10 13.54 11.08
CA GLU A 190 20.53 12.52 10.19
C GLU A 190 21.54 12.06 9.14
N LEU A 191 22.25 12.98 8.48
CA LEU A 191 23.32 12.62 7.54
C LEU A 191 24.44 11.79 8.19
N ARG A 192 24.68 11.95 9.49
CA ARG A 192 25.64 11.09 10.22
C ARG A 192 25.06 9.71 10.46
N ALA A 193 23.78 9.60 10.79
CA ALA A 193 23.10 8.31 10.93
C ALA A 193 23.04 7.54 9.59
N GLU A 194 22.71 8.23 8.48
CA GLU A 194 22.75 7.66 7.13
C GLU A 194 24.14 7.13 6.78
N ARG A 195 25.18 7.95 6.97
CA ARG A 195 26.57 7.56 6.72
C ARG A 195 27.00 6.39 7.61
N ALA A 196 26.58 6.36 8.87
CA ALA A 196 26.87 5.25 9.76
C ALA A 196 26.25 3.95 9.24
N VAL A 197 24.95 3.96 8.92
CA VAL A 197 24.24 2.79 8.36
C VAL A 197 24.88 2.33 7.05
N PHE A 198 25.24 3.26 6.17
CA PHE A 198 25.89 2.95 4.90
C PHE A 198 27.29 2.34 5.11
N ASN A 199 28.09 2.91 6.01
CA ASN A 199 29.42 2.38 6.33
C ASN A 199 29.34 1.00 6.98
N THR A 200 28.41 0.78 7.91
CA THR A 200 28.19 -0.56 8.50
C THR A 200 27.72 -1.56 7.45
N TRP A 201 26.86 -1.13 6.52
CA TRP A 201 26.35 -1.98 5.45
C TRP A 201 27.46 -2.46 4.52
N ILE A 202 28.32 -1.55 4.04
CA ILE A 202 29.41 -1.92 3.12
C ILE A 202 30.58 -2.58 3.85
N GLY A 203 30.85 -2.20 5.09
CA GLY A 203 32.03 -2.63 5.85
C GLY A 203 31.87 -3.96 6.59
N GLU A 204 30.67 -4.27 7.08
CA GLU A 204 30.45 -5.42 7.98
C GLU A 204 29.70 -6.58 7.33
N ARG A 205 29.11 -6.39 6.14
CA ARG A 205 28.31 -7.42 5.47
C ARG A 205 28.95 -7.88 4.18
N GLY A 206 29.18 -9.19 4.12
CA GLY A 206 29.53 -9.93 2.92
C GLY A 206 30.95 -9.70 2.39
N ASP A 207 31.52 -10.75 1.81
CA ASP A 207 32.86 -10.68 1.24
C ASP A 207 32.83 -9.96 -0.13
N ARG A 208 34.01 -9.51 -0.58
CA ARG A 208 34.18 -8.82 -1.88
C ARG A 208 33.57 -9.60 -3.05
N LEU A 209 33.60 -10.94 -2.97
CA LEU A 209 33.00 -11.81 -3.97
C LEU A 209 31.46 -11.69 -4.01
N GLN A 210 30.79 -11.75 -2.86
CA GLN A 210 29.33 -11.62 -2.77
C GLN A 210 28.86 -10.25 -3.29
N TRP A 211 29.55 -9.18 -2.92
CA TRP A 211 29.30 -7.83 -3.44
C TRP A 211 29.46 -7.77 -4.96
N SER A 212 30.58 -8.29 -5.49
CA SER A 212 30.82 -8.28 -6.93
C SER A 212 29.75 -9.08 -7.69
N ALA A 213 29.34 -10.24 -7.18
CA ALA A 213 28.27 -11.05 -7.76
C ALA A 213 26.91 -10.33 -7.74
N ALA A 214 26.52 -9.78 -6.59
CA ALA A 214 25.26 -9.03 -6.45
C ALA A 214 25.22 -7.80 -7.37
N VAL A 215 26.31 -7.05 -7.47
CA VAL A 215 26.42 -5.89 -8.37
C VAL A 215 26.37 -6.31 -9.84
N LEU A 216 27.07 -7.37 -10.23
CA LEU A 216 27.05 -7.88 -11.61
C LEU A 216 25.67 -8.38 -12.01
N ILE A 217 24.99 -9.12 -11.13
CA ILE A 217 23.61 -9.59 -11.36
C ILE A 217 22.66 -8.40 -11.46
N THR A 218 22.76 -7.41 -10.56
CA THR A 218 21.95 -6.19 -10.60
C THR A 218 22.17 -5.42 -11.90
N LEU A 219 23.41 -5.27 -12.35
CA LEU A 219 23.73 -4.64 -13.64
C LEU A 219 23.15 -5.44 -14.81
N GLY A 220 23.20 -6.77 -14.74
CA GLY A 220 22.55 -7.67 -15.69
C GLY A 220 21.04 -7.46 -15.76
N ILE A 221 20.36 -7.36 -14.61
CA ILE A 221 18.92 -7.08 -14.52
C ILE A 221 18.59 -5.73 -15.17
N ILE A 222 19.36 -4.68 -14.87
CA ILE A 222 19.19 -3.35 -15.47
C ILE A 222 19.39 -3.41 -16.98
N ALA A 223 20.46 -4.06 -17.44
CA ALA A 223 20.77 -4.22 -18.85
C ALA A 223 19.66 -4.98 -19.59
N VAL A 224 19.15 -6.07 -19.02
CA VAL A 224 18.01 -6.83 -19.57
C VAL A 224 16.77 -5.95 -19.64
N ALA A 225 16.44 -5.19 -18.59
CA ALA A 225 15.28 -4.32 -18.58
C ALA A 225 15.37 -3.21 -19.65
N ILE A 226 16.57 -2.64 -19.86
CA ILE A 226 16.82 -1.66 -20.92
C ILE A 226 16.74 -2.31 -22.30
N ALA A 227 17.41 -3.44 -22.52
CA ALA A 227 17.42 -4.17 -23.79
C ALA A 227 16.00 -4.60 -24.20
N LEU A 228 15.22 -5.11 -23.26
CA LEU A 228 13.82 -5.47 -23.48
C LEU A 228 12.99 -4.26 -23.89
N SER A 229 13.18 -3.11 -23.24
CA SER A 229 12.51 -1.85 -23.64
C SER A 229 12.95 -1.34 -25.00
N ARG A 230 14.21 -1.55 -25.38
CA ARG A 230 14.74 -1.01 -26.64
C ARG A 230 14.38 -1.88 -27.84
N TRP A 231 14.27 -3.20 -27.65
CA TRP A 231 14.05 -4.15 -28.74
C TRP A 231 12.64 -4.71 -28.83
N TRP A 232 11.95 -4.92 -27.71
CA TRP A 232 10.62 -5.56 -27.70
C TRP A 232 9.48 -4.55 -27.65
N PHE A 233 9.64 -3.46 -26.92
CA PHE A 233 8.59 -2.44 -26.82
C PHE A 233 8.13 -1.87 -28.16
N PRO A 234 9.01 -1.50 -29.12
CA PRO A 234 8.56 -1.01 -30.42
C PRO A 234 7.77 -2.07 -31.22
N ARG A 235 8.07 -3.36 -31.00
CA ARG A 235 7.39 -4.48 -31.68
C ARG A 235 5.97 -4.70 -31.15
N LEU A 236 5.75 -4.46 -29.86
CA LEU A 236 4.41 -4.55 -29.24
C LEU A 236 3.46 -3.48 -29.80
N LEU A 237 3.99 -2.34 -30.25
CA LEU A 237 3.24 -1.17 -30.73
C LEU A 237 3.32 -0.96 -32.25
N ALA A 238 3.74 -1.98 -33.01
CA ALA A 238 3.99 -1.88 -34.45
C ALA A 238 2.72 -1.92 -35.33
N HIS A 239 1.54 -2.14 -34.76
CA HIS A 239 0.29 -2.22 -35.53
C HIS A 239 -0.34 -0.83 -35.74
N PRO A 240 -0.93 -0.55 -36.93
CA PRO A 240 -1.69 0.67 -37.16
C PRO A 240 -2.83 0.84 -36.15
N MET A 241 -2.99 2.04 -35.59
CA MET A 241 -3.98 2.35 -34.55
C MET A 241 -5.08 3.27 -35.09
N GLU A 242 -5.91 2.72 -35.97
CA GLU A 242 -6.98 3.49 -36.63
C GLU A 242 -8.23 3.62 -35.73
N THR A 243 -8.49 2.63 -34.87
CA THR A 243 -9.67 2.62 -33.99
C THR A 243 -9.36 3.19 -32.60
N ARG A 244 -10.39 3.76 -31.94
CA ARG A 244 -10.29 4.24 -30.55
C ARG A 244 -9.90 3.12 -29.58
N SER A 245 -10.38 1.90 -29.81
CA SER A 245 -10.03 0.72 -29.00
C SER A 245 -8.56 0.32 -29.18
N ALA A 246 -8.00 0.39 -30.39
CA ALA A 246 -6.59 0.10 -30.63
C ALA A 246 -5.67 1.13 -29.92
N LYS A 247 -6.06 2.41 -29.92
CA LYS A 247 -5.34 3.46 -29.17
C LYS A 247 -5.41 3.24 -27.65
N ALA A 248 -6.59 2.91 -27.12
CA ALA A 248 -6.75 2.60 -25.70
C ALA A 248 -5.92 1.37 -25.28
N TRP A 249 -5.88 0.34 -26.12
CA TRP A 249 -5.08 -0.85 -25.89
C TRP A 249 -3.57 -0.56 -25.92
N ALA A 250 -3.12 0.25 -26.87
CA ALA A 250 -1.73 0.71 -26.92
C ALA A 250 -1.35 1.55 -25.69
N ALA A 251 -2.22 2.48 -25.28
CA ALA A 251 -2.04 3.27 -24.06
C ALA A 251 -1.93 2.39 -22.81
N LEU A 252 -2.78 1.37 -22.68
CA LEU A 252 -2.74 0.38 -21.60
C LEU A 252 -1.41 -0.39 -21.61
N TRP A 253 -0.96 -0.88 -22.77
CA TRP A 253 0.31 -1.60 -22.86
C TRP A 253 1.52 -0.73 -22.56
N VAL A 254 1.51 0.53 -23.00
CA VAL A 254 2.54 1.52 -22.65
C VAL A 254 2.57 1.74 -21.13
N PHE A 255 1.39 1.94 -20.52
CA PHE A 255 1.25 2.08 -19.07
C PHE A 255 1.79 0.86 -18.33
N VAL A 256 1.29 -0.34 -18.63
CA VAL A 256 1.70 -1.59 -17.96
C VAL A 256 3.20 -1.81 -18.09
N TRP A 257 3.76 -1.57 -19.29
CA TRP A 257 5.19 -1.76 -19.53
C TRP A 257 6.06 -0.85 -18.67
N PHE A 258 5.78 0.46 -18.68
CA PHE A 258 6.61 1.42 -17.96
C PHE A 258 6.36 1.42 -16.46
N THR A 259 5.13 1.16 -16.02
CA THR A 259 4.78 1.03 -14.61
C THR A 259 5.37 -0.24 -14.01
N GLY A 260 5.35 -1.37 -14.72
CA GLY A 260 5.79 -2.66 -14.19
C GLY A 260 7.30 -2.88 -14.28
N ARG A 261 7.95 -2.47 -15.37
CA ARG A 261 9.35 -2.84 -15.64
C ARG A 261 10.33 -2.34 -14.59
N THR A 262 10.25 -1.06 -14.22
CA THR A 262 11.22 -0.43 -13.32
C THR A 262 11.09 -0.96 -11.89
N PRO A 263 9.90 -1.05 -11.28
CA PRO A 263 9.74 -1.66 -9.96
C PRO A 263 10.11 -3.14 -9.96
N LEU A 264 9.77 -3.89 -11.01
CA LEU A 264 10.18 -5.30 -11.11
C LEU A 264 11.70 -5.46 -11.15
N ALA A 265 12.40 -4.61 -11.91
CA ALA A 265 13.86 -4.60 -11.96
C ALA A 265 14.47 -4.21 -10.60
N THR A 266 13.89 -3.22 -9.91
CA THR A 266 14.31 -2.84 -8.55
C THR A 266 14.06 -3.97 -7.55
N ALA A 267 12.88 -4.60 -7.56
CA ALA A 267 12.55 -5.73 -6.69
C ALA A 267 13.48 -6.91 -6.93
N ALA A 268 13.76 -7.27 -8.19
CA ALA A 268 14.70 -8.32 -8.53
C ALA A 268 16.14 -8.00 -8.04
N ALA A 269 16.55 -6.73 -8.10
CA ALA A 269 17.81 -6.30 -7.51
C ALA A 269 17.80 -6.47 -5.99
N LEU A 270 16.74 -6.06 -5.29
CA LEU A 270 16.61 -6.23 -3.84
C LEU A 270 16.66 -7.71 -3.42
N LEU A 271 15.91 -8.57 -4.11
CA LEU A 271 15.96 -10.02 -3.91
C LEU A 271 17.36 -10.59 -4.15
N THR A 272 18.12 -10.01 -5.08
CA THR A 272 19.53 -10.39 -5.27
C THR A 272 20.34 -10.07 -4.02
N PHE A 273 20.26 -8.84 -3.50
CA PHE A 273 20.98 -8.46 -2.27
C PHE A 273 20.55 -9.28 -1.05
N GLU A 274 19.26 -9.60 -0.95
CA GLU A 274 18.70 -10.47 0.10
C GLU A 274 19.26 -11.89 -0.01
N ALA A 275 19.26 -12.48 -1.21
CA ALA A 275 19.77 -13.83 -1.45
C ALA A 275 21.26 -14.00 -1.14
N PHE A 276 22.05 -12.92 -1.29
CA PHE A 276 23.46 -12.90 -0.89
C PHE A 276 23.68 -12.54 0.59
N GLY A 277 22.61 -12.32 1.38
CA GLY A 277 22.70 -11.95 2.79
C GLY A 277 23.31 -10.57 3.04
N LEU A 278 23.23 -9.68 2.05
CA LEU A 278 23.83 -8.35 2.08
C LEU A 278 22.93 -7.29 2.72
N LEU A 279 21.64 -7.57 2.92
CA LEU A 279 20.71 -6.64 3.54
C LEU A 279 20.74 -6.77 5.07
N THR A 280 20.77 -5.62 5.74
CA THR A 280 20.47 -5.53 7.18
C THR A 280 19.03 -5.06 7.35
N ALA A 281 18.41 -5.31 8.50
CA ALA A 281 17.01 -4.91 8.74
C ALA A 281 16.73 -3.42 8.47
N ARG A 282 17.68 -2.52 8.77
CA ARG A 282 17.54 -1.08 8.47
C ARG A 282 17.68 -0.78 6.99
N VAL A 283 18.65 -1.40 6.32
CA VAL A 283 18.88 -1.20 4.87
C VAL A 283 17.73 -1.79 4.06
N GLU A 284 17.20 -2.93 4.49
CA GLU A 284 16.03 -3.57 3.90
C GLU A 284 14.81 -2.64 3.95
N GLN A 285 14.50 -2.04 5.10
CA GLN A 285 13.41 -1.07 5.22
C GLN A 285 13.59 0.13 4.27
N ILE A 286 14.80 0.70 4.21
CA ILE A 286 15.10 1.83 3.30
C ILE A 286 14.98 1.38 1.83
N ALA A 287 15.43 0.17 1.51
CA ALA A 287 15.33 -0.42 0.19
C ALA A 287 13.88 -0.70 -0.24
N GLU A 288 13.02 -1.17 0.67
CA GLU A 288 11.58 -1.29 0.44
C GLU A 288 10.94 0.08 0.19
N GLY A 289 11.34 1.11 0.95
CA GLY A 289 10.95 2.50 0.69
C GLY A 289 11.39 3.00 -0.69
N LEU A 290 12.61 2.66 -1.11
CA LEU A 290 13.11 2.94 -2.46
C LEU A 290 12.28 2.23 -3.54
N LEU A 291 11.94 0.96 -3.34
CA LEU A 291 11.07 0.22 -4.24
C LEU A 291 9.69 0.88 -4.35
N ALA A 292 9.08 1.28 -3.23
CA ALA A 292 7.80 1.98 -3.19
C ALA A 292 7.88 3.34 -3.92
N GLY A 293 8.96 4.11 -3.71
CA GLY A 293 9.22 5.35 -4.43
C GLY A 293 9.38 5.13 -5.94
N VAL A 294 10.18 4.15 -6.35
CA VAL A 294 10.35 3.77 -7.76
C VAL A 294 9.01 3.34 -8.38
N ALA A 295 8.18 2.60 -7.65
CA ALA A 295 6.84 2.23 -8.08
C ALA A 295 5.95 3.46 -8.31
N ALA A 296 5.90 4.40 -7.37
CA ALA A 296 5.14 5.64 -7.51
C ALA A 296 5.61 6.48 -8.72
N ALA A 297 6.92 6.68 -8.89
CA ALA A 297 7.46 7.42 -10.02
C ALA A 297 7.19 6.73 -11.37
N SER A 298 7.33 5.40 -11.41
CA SER A 298 7.12 4.60 -12.62
C SER A 298 5.66 4.57 -13.01
N PHE A 299 4.75 4.50 -12.04
CA PHE A 299 3.31 4.60 -12.24
C PHE A 299 2.93 5.93 -12.89
N GLY A 300 3.34 7.06 -12.30
CA GLY A 300 3.05 8.38 -12.87
C GLY A 300 3.65 8.56 -14.26
N TYR A 301 4.86 8.04 -14.49
CA TYR A 301 5.48 8.02 -15.82
C TYR A 301 4.71 7.16 -16.83
N GLY A 302 4.27 5.97 -16.43
CA GLY A 302 3.45 5.07 -17.26
C GLY A 302 2.12 5.70 -17.64
N VAL A 303 1.41 6.33 -16.69
CA VAL A 303 0.15 7.04 -16.94
C VAL A 303 0.39 8.21 -17.88
N ALA A 304 1.39 9.05 -17.58
CA ALA A 304 1.70 10.23 -18.37
C ALA A 304 2.07 9.88 -19.81
N ARG A 305 2.81 8.78 -20.03
CA ARG A 305 3.22 8.35 -21.37
C ARG A 305 2.12 7.60 -22.12
N GLY A 306 1.33 6.79 -21.42
CA GLY A 306 0.21 6.05 -22.01
C GLY A 306 -0.94 6.95 -22.43
N LEU A 307 -1.33 7.91 -21.57
CA LEU A 307 -2.51 8.75 -21.81
C LEU A 307 -2.23 9.90 -22.80
N PHE A 308 -1.12 10.63 -22.61
CA PHE A 308 -0.84 11.86 -23.37
C PHE A 308 0.04 11.65 -24.60
N ALA A 309 0.86 10.59 -24.64
CA ALA A 309 1.74 10.24 -25.76
C ALA A 309 2.37 11.46 -26.47
N PRO A 310 3.15 12.32 -25.76
CA PRO A 310 3.49 13.65 -26.26
C PRO A 310 4.36 13.64 -27.52
N TRP A 311 5.16 12.58 -27.72
CA TRP A 311 6.03 12.41 -28.91
C TRP A 311 5.40 11.57 -30.02
N GLU A 312 4.22 10.98 -29.79
CA GLU A 312 3.55 10.11 -30.76
C GLU A 312 2.05 10.49 -30.86
N PRO A 313 1.71 11.65 -31.47
CA PRO A 313 0.34 12.19 -31.49
C PRO A 313 -0.68 11.21 -32.07
N GLN A 314 -0.26 10.34 -32.98
CA GLN A 314 -1.07 9.30 -33.60
C GLN A 314 -1.66 8.31 -32.57
N ARG A 315 -1.01 8.13 -31.41
CA ARG A 315 -1.40 7.20 -30.33
C ARG A 315 -2.21 7.85 -29.22
N ARG A 316 -2.35 9.18 -29.24
CA ARG A 316 -2.97 9.95 -28.15
C ARG A 316 -4.43 9.56 -27.97
N LEU A 317 -4.82 9.22 -26.73
CA LEU A 317 -6.19 8.83 -26.39
C LEU A 317 -7.09 10.05 -26.13
N VAL A 318 -6.54 11.08 -25.46
CA VAL A 318 -7.22 12.35 -25.17
C VAL A 318 -6.89 13.34 -26.28
N GLN A 319 -7.86 13.78 -27.06
CA GLN A 319 -7.63 14.69 -28.18
C GLN A 319 -7.37 16.14 -27.71
N GLU A 320 -6.18 16.36 -27.15
CA GLU A 320 -5.62 17.69 -26.85
C GLU A 320 -4.54 18.04 -27.87
N ASP A 321 -4.13 19.30 -27.92
CA ASP A 321 -2.97 19.73 -28.70
C ASP A 321 -1.64 19.24 -28.10
N ASP A 322 -0.58 19.25 -28.91
CA ASP A 322 0.73 18.74 -28.52
C ASP A 322 1.35 19.50 -27.35
N ALA A 323 1.14 20.82 -27.26
CA ALA A 323 1.68 21.65 -26.20
C ALA A 323 0.98 21.36 -24.86
N THR A 324 -0.35 21.24 -24.86
CA THR A 324 -1.14 20.85 -23.70
C THR A 324 -0.82 19.44 -23.24
N ALA A 325 -0.73 18.47 -24.16
CA ALA A 325 -0.37 17.09 -23.83
C ALA A 325 1.04 16.98 -23.21
N LEU A 326 2.02 17.70 -23.75
CA LEU A 326 3.37 17.75 -23.18
C LEU A 326 3.39 18.44 -21.81
N CYS A 327 2.57 19.49 -21.63
CA CYS A 327 2.44 20.18 -20.36
C CYS A 327 1.91 19.22 -19.27
N TYR A 328 0.79 18.54 -19.50
CA TYR A 328 0.25 17.56 -18.56
C TYR A 328 1.20 16.40 -18.31
N HIS A 329 1.83 15.87 -19.37
CA HIS A 329 2.84 14.82 -19.25
C HIS A 329 3.95 15.21 -18.29
N ASN A 330 4.58 16.37 -18.49
CA ASN A 330 5.70 16.81 -17.67
C ASN A 330 5.28 17.03 -16.21
N HIS A 331 4.14 17.66 -15.96
CA HIS A 331 3.69 17.91 -14.59
C HIS A 331 3.38 16.61 -13.85
N LEU A 332 2.72 15.65 -14.50
CA LEU A 332 2.42 14.36 -13.90
C LEU A 332 3.69 13.54 -13.60
N VAL A 333 4.69 13.58 -14.50
CA VAL A 333 5.96 12.89 -14.28
C VAL A 333 6.74 13.52 -13.12
N TRP A 334 6.81 14.85 -13.06
CA TRP A 334 7.57 15.53 -12.01
C TRP A 334 6.86 15.49 -10.65
N SER A 335 5.53 15.55 -10.60
CA SER A 335 4.77 15.37 -9.36
C SER A 335 4.93 13.94 -8.82
N ALA A 336 4.84 12.92 -9.68
CA ALA A 336 5.06 11.54 -9.27
C ALA A 336 6.50 11.27 -8.78
N ARG A 337 7.50 11.93 -9.38
CA ARG A 337 8.89 11.89 -8.89
C ARG A 337 9.06 12.61 -7.57
N ALA A 338 8.41 13.75 -7.37
CA ALA A 338 8.43 14.44 -6.08
C ALA A 338 7.79 13.58 -4.97
N LEU A 339 6.69 12.88 -5.28
CA LEU A 339 6.08 11.91 -4.39
C LEU A 339 7.02 10.73 -4.10
N ALA A 340 7.73 10.21 -5.11
CA ALA A 340 8.71 9.15 -4.90
C ALA A 340 9.84 9.57 -3.95
N VAL A 341 10.36 10.79 -4.11
CA VAL A 341 11.37 11.34 -3.19
C VAL A 341 10.80 11.46 -1.78
N LEU A 342 9.58 11.97 -1.62
CA LEU A 342 8.91 12.05 -0.32
C LEU A 342 8.81 10.67 0.34
N ILE A 343 8.35 9.65 -0.38
CA ILE A 343 8.19 8.28 0.16
C ILE A 343 9.54 7.78 0.68
N VAL A 344 10.61 7.91 -0.10
CA VAL A 344 11.95 7.47 0.30
C VAL A 344 12.45 8.23 1.52
N SER A 345 12.32 9.56 1.52
CA SER A 345 12.71 10.40 2.65
C SER A 345 11.93 10.05 3.92
N GLN A 346 10.62 9.82 3.84
CA GLN A 346 9.81 9.46 5.01
C GLN A 346 10.21 8.10 5.60
N VAL A 347 10.50 7.12 4.75
CA VAL A 347 11.00 5.82 5.21
C VAL A 347 12.38 5.97 5.84
N ALA A 348 13.29 6.73 5.24
CA ALA A 348 14.61 7.02 5.82
C ALA A 348 14.49 7.72 7.18
N HIS A 349 13.67 8.77 7.28
CA HIS A 349 13.39 9.50 8.53
C HIS A 349 12.93 8.57 9.63
N LYS A 350 11.99 7.69 9.32
CA LYS A 350 11.43 6.72 10.27
C LYS A 350 12.47 5.69 10.71
N THR A 351 13.19 5.08 9.76
CA THR A 351 14.18 4.02 10.05
C THR A 351 15.41 4.54 10.80
N LEU A 352 15.76 5.81 10.60
CA LEU A 352 16.91 6.46 11.22
C LEU A 352 16.56 7.29 12.45
N PHE A 353 15.28 7.30 12.87
CA PHE A 353 14.77 8.09 13.99
C PHE A 353 15.15 9.57 13.85
N ALA A 354 14.89 10.13 12.66
CA ALA A 354 15.20 11.52 12.35
C ALA A 354 14.49 12.47 13.34
N PRO A 355 15.13 13.60 13.69
CA PRO A 355 14.49 14.63 14.49
C PRO A 355 13.18 15.10 13.85
N LEU A 356 12.13 15.27 14.67
CA LEU A 356 10.80 15.67 14.21
C LEU A 356 10.82 16.91 13.28
N ILE A 357 11.70 17.88 13.58
CA ILE A 357 11.86 19.10 12.79
C ILE A 357 12.22 18.82 11.33
N VAL A 358 12.99 17.76 11.03
CA VAL A 358 13.39 17.39 9.67
C VAL A 358 12.24 16.73 8.92
N THR A 359 11.47 15.87 9.60
CA THR A 359 10.24 15.28 9.03
C THR A 359 9.21 16.36 8.69
N VAL A 360 9.00 17.32 9.60
CA VAL A 360 8.10 18.46 9.37
C VAL A 360 8.58 19.32 8.19
N ALA A 361 9.88 19.63 8.11
CA ALA A 361 10.45 20.37 7.00
C ALA A 361 10.33 19.64 5.66
N THR A 362 10.50 18.32 5.65
CA THR A 362 10.32 17.49 4.44
C THR A 362 8.88 17.53 3.95
N ASN A 363 7.90 17.43 4.86
CA ASN A 363 6.48 17.56 4.54
C ASN A 363 6.13 18.96 4.02
N ALA A 364 6.65 20.00 4.66
CA ALA A 364 6.49 21.39 4.23
C ALA A 364 7.07 21.63 2.83
N LEU A 365 8.28 21.13 2.56
CA LEU A 365 8.94 21.24 1.26
C LEU A 365 8.15 20.52 0.17
N PHE A 366 7.69 19.29 0.43
CA PHE A 366 6.87 18.55 -0.52
C PHE A 366 5.56 19.29 -0.85
N ALA A 367 4.87 19.80 0.17
CA ALA A 367 3.65 20.58 -0.02
C ALA A 367 3.92 21.85 -0.85
N ALA A 368 5.00 22.57 -0.56
CA ALA A 368 5.41 23.76 -1.30
C ALA A 368 5.73 23.44 -2.77
N VAL A 369 6.45 22.35 -3.04
CA VAL A 369 6.77 21.88 -4.40
C VAL A 369 5.49 21.52 -5.17
N THR A 370 4.55 20.82 -4.54
CA THR A 370 3.26 20.47 -5.17
C THR A 370 2.42 21.72 -5.45
N ALA A 371 2.33 22.67 -4.52
CA ALA A 371 1.64 23.94 -4.74
C ALA A 371 2.28 24.73 -5.91
N ALA A 372 3.61 24.75 -5.99
CA ALA A 372 4.34 25.39 -7.08
C ALA A 372 4.06 24.70 -8.43
N PHE A 373 4.03 23.37 -8.48
CA PHE A 373 3.67 22.63 -9.70
C PHE A 373 2.24 22.87 -10.14
N LEU A 374 1.28 22.92 -9.21
CA LEU A 374 -0.12 23.23 -9.52
C LEU A 374 -0.27 24.66 -10.06
N ALA A 375 0.34 25.63 -9.39
CA ALA A 375 0.33 27.02 -9.85
C ALA A 375 0.99 27.15 -11.23
N HIS A 376 2.14 26.50 -11.44
CA HIS A 376 2.83 26.49 -12.72
C HIS A 376 1.99 25.84 -13.83
N LEU A 377 1.33 24.71 -13.56
CA LEU A 377 0.43 24.04 -14.49
C LEU A 377 -0.70 24.96 -14.94
N VAL A 378 -1.40 25.59 -13.99
CA VAL A 378 -2.52 26.50 -14.29
C VAL A 378 -2.06 27.70 -15.13
N VAL A 379 -0.93 28.32 -14.77
CA VAL A 379 -0.37 29.45 -15.52
C VAL A 379 0.04 29.04 -16.94
N ARG A 380 0.72 27.89 -17.09
CA ARG A 380 1.16 27.39 -18.40
C ARG A 380 -0.01 27.02 -19.30
N LEU A 381 -1.03 26.34 -18.78
CA LEU A 381 -2.24 26.02 -19.54
C LEU A 381 -2.99 27.29 -19.96
N ARG A 382 -3.06 28.31 -19.09
CA ARG A 382 -3.64 29.61 -19.43
C ARG A 382 -2.88 30.28 -20.57
N GLN A 383 -1.54 30.26 -20.54
CA GLN A 383 -0.70 30.83 -21.60
C GLN A 383 -0.92 30.11 -22.94
N ILE A 384 -0.90 28.77 -22.96
CA ILE A 384 -1.15 27.95 -24.16
C ILE A 384 -2.52 28.30 -24.76
N ARG A 385 -3.55 28.38 -23.92
CA ARG A 385 -4.92 28.71 -24.38
C ARG A 385 -5.05 30.14 -24.89
N THR A 386 -4.39 31.10 -24.24
CA THR A 386 -4.40 32.52 -24.67
C THR A 386 -3.76 32.67 -26.04
N GLN A 387 -2.65 31.97 -26.31
CA GLN A 387 -1.99 31.97 -27.61
C GLN A 387 -2.86 31.35 -28.72
N ARG A 388 -3.82 30.49 -28.37
CA ARG A 388 -4.72 29.81 -29.30
C ARG A 388 -5.95 30.64 -29.70
N GLY A 389 -6.26 31.71 -28.98
CA GLY A 389 -7.45 32.53 -29.24
C GLY A 389 -8.79 31.88 -28.87
N ASP A 390 -8.77 30.74 -28.17
CA ASP A 390 -9.99 30.05 -27.72
C ASP A 390 -10.66 30.87 -26.61
N ALA A 391 -11.90 31.34 -26.87
CA ALA A 391 -12.73 31.99 -25.86
C ALA A 391 -12.89 31.07 -24.62
N LEU A 392 -12.85 31.70 -23.44
CA LEU A 392 -12.69 31.12 -22.09
C LEU A 392 -13.77 30.12 -21.61
N VAL A 393 -14.51 29.43 -22.49
CA VAL A 393 -15.85 28.95 -22.13
C VAL A 393 -15.95 27.45 -21.75
N VAL A 394 -15.03 26.55 -22.12
CA VAL A 394 -15.32 25.09 -21.98
C VAL A 394 -14.39 24.29 -21.04
N ALA A 395 -13.66 24.92 -20.13
CA ALA A 395 -13.06 24.20 -18.97
C ALA A 395 -12.97 25.07 -17.71
N ALA A 396 -14.03 25.83 -17.44
CA ALA A 396 -14.04 26.92 -16.46
C ALA A 396 -13.79 26.49 -15.00
N TRP A 397 -13.94 25.20 -14.65
CA TRP A 397 -13.88 24.73 -13.27
C TRP A 397 -12.56 24.03 -12.87
N VAL A 398 -11.83 23.45 -13.82
CA VAL A 398 -10.57 22.73 -13.54
C VAL A 398 -9.44 23.70 -13.15
N HIS A 399 -9.39 24.87 -13.78
CA HIS A 399 -8.42 25.92 -13.48
C HIS A 399 -8.60 26.59 -12.10
N PRO A 400 -9.81 27.05 -11.70
CA PRO A 400 -10.00 27.64 -10.38
C PRO A 400 -9.85 26.60 -9.27
N LEU A 401 -10.22 25.34 -9.49
CA LEU A 401 -10.04 24.29 -8.48
C LEU A 401 -8.56 24.01 -8.21
N GLY A 402 -7.74 23.86 -9.26
CA GLY A 402 -6.29 23.67 -9.11
C GLY A 402 -5.61 24.85 -8.40
N LEU A 403 -6.04 26.08 -8.70
CA LEU A 403 -5.54 27.28 -8.04
C LEU A 403 -6.02 27.39 -6.59
N LEU A 404 -7.30 27.08 -6.32
CA LEU A 404 -7.85 27.05 -4.96
C LEU A 404 -7.11 26.04 -4.09
N LEU A 405 -6.81 24.86 -4.62
CA LEU A 405 -6.02 23.84 -3.91
C LEU A 405 -4.58 24.31 -3.66
N ALA A 406 -3.93 24.94 -4.64
CA ALA A 406 -2.60 25.51 -4.45
C ALA A 406 -2.60 26.62 -3.37
N VAL A 407 -3.61 27.49 -3.37
CA VAL A 407 -3.80 28.54 -2.35
C VAL A 407 -4.07 27.93 -0.98
N LEU A 408 -4.89 26.87 -0.90
CA LEU A 408 -5.18 26.16 0.34
C LEU A 408 -3.91 25.55 0.94
N ILE A 409 -3.09 24.88 0.11
CA ILE A 409 -1.80 24.32 0.52
C ILE A 409 -0.88 25.45 1.02
N ALA A 410 -0.76 26.54 0.25
CA ALA A 410 0.07 27.68 0.63
C ALA A 410 -0.38 28.31 1.95
N LEU A 411 -1.68 28.51 2.14
CA LEU A 411 -2.25 29.07 3.36
C LEU A 411 -1.97 28.16 4.57
N ALA A 412 -2.16 26.84 4.42
CA ALA A 412 -1.85 25.88 5.46
C ALA A 412 -0.36 25.93 5.87
N LEU A 413 0.56 26.05 4.91
CA LEU A 413 2.00 26.20 5.19
C LEU A 413 2.31 27.51 5.93
N VAL A 414 1.67 28.61 5.55
CA VAL A 414 1.87 29.93 6.18
C VAL A 414 1.33 29.94 7.61
N VAL A 415 0.16 29.35 7.86
CA VAL A 415 -0.44 29.30 9.20
C VAL A 415 0.30 28.36 10.14
N GLY A 416 1.10 27.43 9.60
CA GLY A 416 1.89 26.47 10.38
C GLY A 416 1.20 25.11 10.53
N TYR A 417 0.48 24.66 9.52
CA TYR A 417 -0.11 23.31 9.44
C TYR A 417 0.56 22.51 8.31
N ALA A 418 1.85 22.21 8.47
CA ALA A 418 2.64 21.48 7.46
C ALA A 418 2.09 20.07 7.18
N GLY A 419 1.58 19.38 8.21
CA GLY A 419 0.93 18.07 8.06
C GLY A 419 -0.30 18.13 7.16
N LEU A 420 -1.20 19.09 7.41
CA LEU A 420 -2.38 19.35 6.56
C LEU A 420 -1.99 19.69 5.12
N ALA A 421 -1.00 20.57 4.95
CA ALA A 421 -0.54 20.97 3.62
C ALA A 421 0.02 19.77 2.82
N ALA A 422 0.83 18.93 3.45
CA ALA A 422 1.38 17.72 2.83
C ALA A 422 0.29 16.68 2.50
N PHE A 423 -0.71 16.53 3.36
CA PHE A 423 -1.86 15.67 3.10
C PHE A 423 -2.65 16.12 1.88
N VAL A 424 -3.01 17.41 1.80
CA VAL A 424 -3.73 17.95 0.64
C VAL A 424 -2.87 17.80 -0.61
N ALA A 425 -1.59 18.12 -0.55
CA ALA A 425 -0.65 17.93 -1.66
C ALA A 425 -0.61 16.47 -2.14
N LEU A 426 -0.54 15.50 -1.23
CA LEU A 426 -0.57 14.08 -1.55
C LEU A 426 -1.88 13.68 -2.24
N ARG A 427 -3.03 14.13 -1.70
CA ARG A 427 -4.34 13.83 -2.29
C ARG A 427 -4.50 14.39 -3.69
N VAL A 428 -3.92 15.56 -3.97
CA VAL A 428 -3.96 16.16 -5.31
C VAL A 428 -3.14 15.38 -6.33
N ILE A 429 -2.05 14.72 -5.92
CA ILE A 429 -1.26 13.88 -6.85
C ILE A 429 -1.96 12.54 -7.13
N VAL A 430 -2.67 12.01 -6.13
CA VAL A 430 -3.34 10.70 -6.23
C VAL A 430 -4.71 10.78 -6.92
N ALA A 431 -5.42 11.90 -6.78
CA ALA A 431 -6.68 12.18 -7.46
C ALA A 431 -6.45 12.47 -8.96
#